data_AF-A0A9D4PY83-F1
#
_entry.id   AF-A0A9D4PY83-F1
#
_cell.length_a   1.000
_cell.length_b   1.000
_cell.length_c   1.000
_cell.angle_alpha   90.00
_cell.angle_beta   90.00
_cell.angle_gamma   90.00
#
_symmetry.space_group_name_H-M   'P 1'
#
loop_
_entity.id
_entity.type
_entity.pdbx_description
1 polymer ?
#
loop_
_entity_poly.entity_id
_entity_poly.type
_entity_poly.pdbx_seq_one_letter_code
_entity_poly.pdbx_strand_id
1 'polypeptide(L)'
;MAEQPSYNPFQARACESSICRKVEVPEVRVTMQSCIVGQDRTLLNRRAKHRVLTIQEKLSIMNAIQHGAKKSVLAWKKGLPLPTVCGTWTAREKALNGAPSNLNCCRLRGSSYPDTEEALMRGPKNARAQDLPVSGLLLTEKAQ
;
A
#
# COMPACT_ATOMS: atom_id res chain seq x y z
N MET A 1 42.17 -27.05 -1.71
CA MET A 1 41.04 -26.64 -0.85
C MET A 1 40.70 -25.21 -1.20
N ALA A 2 39.65 -24.99 -1.98
CA ALA A 2 39.28 -23.66 -2.47
C ALA A 2 38.01 -23.20 -1.75
N GLU A 3 38.12 -22.10 -1.01
CA GLU A 3 37.00 -21.39 -0.39
C GLU A 3 36.01 -20.87 -1.45
N GLN A 4 34.72 -21.07 -1.22
CA GLN A 4 33.67 -20.44 -2.01
C GLN A 4 33.25 -19.11 -1.38
N PRO A 5 33.16 -18.00 -2.15
CA PRO A 5 32.58 -16.77 -1.63
C PRO A 5 31.06 -16.87 -1.53
N SER A 6 30.55 -16.50 -0.36
CA SER A 6 29.13 -16.50 0.02
C SER A 6 28.27 -15.56 -0.84
N TYR A 7 27.20 -16.11 -1.42
CA TYR A 7 26.18 -15.37 -2.17
C TYR A 7 25.33 -14.49 -1.24
N ASN A 8 25.29 -13.18 -1.51
CA ASN A 8 24.59 -12.18 -0.70
C ASN A 8 23.39 -11.62 -1.50
N PRO A 9 22.12 -11.87 -1.10
CA PRO A 9 20.94 -11.64 -1.96
C PRO A 9 20.47 -10.17 -2.05
N PHE A 10 21.29 -9.20 -1.65
CA PHE A 10 20.93 -7.77 -1.63
C PHE A 10 21.53 -6.94 -2.78
N GLN A 11 22.18 -7.56 -3.77
CA GLN A 11 22.64 -6.82 -4.95
C GLN A 11 21.47 -6.45 -5.86
N ALA A 12 21.28 -5.13 -6.00
CA ALA A 12 20.32 -4.48 -6.84
C ALA A 12 20.35 -5.04 -8.27
N ARG A 13 19.22 -5.61 -8.71
CA ARG A 13 19.01 -5.86 -10.13
C ARG A 13 18.79 -4.52 -10.82
N ALA A 14 19.85 -4.02 -11.46
CA ALA A 14 19.74 -3.06 -12.53
C ALA A 14 18.77 -3.64 -13.57
N CYS A 15 17.65 -2.95 -13.80
CA CYS A 15 16.70 -3.29 -14.83
C CYS A 15 17.24 -2.73 -16.15
N GLU A 16 18.22 -3.42 -16.72
CA GLU A 16 18.67 -3.22 -18.10
C GLU A 16 17.88 -4.19 -18.98
N SER A 17 16.76 -3.72 -19.52
CA SER A 17 16.20 -4.27 -20.74
C SER A 17 15.66 -3.12 -21.59
N SER A 18 16.54 -2.68 -22.48
CA SER A 18 16.28 -2.40 -23.89
C SER A 18 14.81 -2.34 -24.31
N ILE A 19 14.41 -1.13 -24.70
CA ILE A 19 13.49 -0.72 -25.80
C ILE A 19 12.79 0.55 -25.32
N CYS A 20 13.50 1.67 -25.41
CA CYS A 20 12.92 3.00 -25.49
C CYS A 20 13.46 3.60 -26.78
N ARG A 21 12.79 3.29 -27.91
CA ARG A 21 13.06 3.97 -29.17
C ARG A 21 12.80 5.47 -28.95
N LYS A 22 13.79 6.29 -29.30
CA LYS A 22 13.66 7.74 -29.47
C LYS A 22 12.44 8.01 -30.35
N VAL A 23 11.47 8.72 -29.80
CA VAL A 23 10.53 9.51 -30.61
C VAL A 23 10.95 10.95 -30.37
N GLU A 24 11.66 11.51 -31.34
CA GLU A 24 11.83 12.95 -31.46
C GLU A 24 10.44 13.55 -31.71
N VAL A 25 9.95 14.32 -30.76
CA VAL A 25 8.77 15.17 -30.93
C VAL A 25 9.29 16.61 -31.04
N PRO A 26 8.91 17.36 -32.08
CA PRO A 26 9.48 18.67 -32.37
C PRO A 26 9.15 19.69 -31.27
N GLU A 27 10.08 20.63 -31.11
CA GLU A 27 10.03 21.81 -30.25
C GLU A 27 8.63 22.44 -30.18
N VAL A 28 8.04 22.45 -28.99
CA VAL A 28 7.05 23.46 -28.63
C VAL A 28 7.58 24.17 -27.40
N ARG A 29 8.13 25.38 -27.62
CA ARG A 29 8.42 26.35 -26.57
C ARG A 29 7.12 26.67 -25.85
N VAL A 30 6.95 26.10 -24.66
CA VAL A 30 6.01 26.64 -23.68
C VAL A 30 6.84 27.39 -22.66
N THR A 31 6.66 28.71 -22.66
CA THR A 31 7.27 29.67 -21.75
C THR A 31 7.00 29.28 -20.30
N MET A 32 8.06 29.33 -19.50
CA MET A 32 7.96 29.23 -18.06
C MET A 32 7.06 30.34 -17.52
N GLN A 33 5.97 29.96 -16.87
CA GLN A 33 5.36 30.79 -15.85
C GLN A 33 5.23 29.96 -14.57
N SER A 34 6.11 30.32 -13.64
CA SER A 34 6.23 29.78 -12.31
C SER A 34 4.94 29.97 -11.51
N CYS A 35 4.26 28.88 -11.21
CA CYS A 35 3.46 28.78 -10.00
C CYS A 35 4.19 27.80 -9.10
N ILE A 36 4.94 28.37 -8.17
CA ILE A 36 5.65 27.67 -7.10
C ILE A 36 4.57 26.90 -6.33
N VAL A 37 4.41 25.61 -6.65
CA VAL A 37 3.65 24.69 -5.80
C VAL A 37 4.42 24.67 -4.49
N GLY A 38 3.81 25.23 -3.44
CA GLY A 38 4.33 25.26 -2.09
C GLY A 38 4.72 23.86 -1.64
N GLN A 39 5.95 23.47 -1.96
CA GLN A 39 6.67 22.45 -1.23
C GLN A 39 7.12 23.15 0.03
N ASP A 40 6.33 23.02 1.09
CA ASP A 40 6.82 23.21 2.44
C ASP A 40 7.93 22.17 2.69
N ARG A 41 9.12 22.51 2.22
CA ARG A 41 10.40 22.01 2.72
C ARG A 41 10.59 22.61 4.10
N THR A 42 9.82 22.15 5.08
CA THR A 42 10.15 22.40 6.48
C THR A 42 11.32 21.50 6.84
N LEU A 43 12.51 22.08 6.69
CA LEU A 43 13.75 21.68 7.34
C LEU A 43 13.56 21.74 8.86
N LEU A 44 13.20 20.64 9.48
CA LEU A 44 13.40 20.38 10.91
C LEU A 44 13.47 18.86 11.08
N ASN A 45 14.58 18.39 11.62
CA ASN A 45 14.90 16.98 11.87
C ASN A 45 14.01 16.40 12.99
N ARG A 46 12.70 16.29 12.72
CA ARG A 46 11.79 15.35 13.35
C ARG A 46 11.58 14.27 12.29
N ARG A 47 11.88 13.00 12.59
CA ARG A 47 11.67 11.86 11.67
C ARG A 47 10.35 12.05 10.91
N ALA A 48 10.43 12.45 9.64
CA ALA A 48 9.25 12.81 8.87
C ALA A 48 8.35 11.57 8.85
N LYS A 49 7.16 11.69 9.43
CA LYS A 49 6.23 10.56 9.49
C LYS A 49 5.86 10.19 8.07
N HIS A 50 6.17 8.95 7.68
CA HIS A 50 5.73 8.44 6.38
C HIS A 50 4.21 8.47 6.31
N ARG A 51 3.68 8.96 5.18
CA ARG A 51 2.24 8.89 4.91
C ARG A 51 1.79 7.43 4.98
N VAL A 52 0.76 7.19 5.78
CA VAL A 52 0.14 5.87 5.90
C VAL A 52 -0.93 5.75 4.82
N LEU A 53 -0.88 4.66 4.05
CA LEU A 53 -1.87 4.36 3.01
C LEU A 53 -2.88 3.35 3.53
N THR A 54 -4.15 3.65 3.28
CA THR A 54 -5.26 2.71 3.49
C THR A 54 -5.19 1.55 2.49
N ILE A 55 -5.83 0.43 2.80
CA ILE A 55 -5.86 -0.72 1.88
C ILE A 55 -6.66 -0.36 0.62
N GLN A 56 -7.72 0.43 0.75
CA GLN A 56 -8.45 0.96 -0.40
C GLN A 56 -7.55 1.76 -1.37
N GLU A 57 -6.70 2.66 -0.85
CA GLU A 57 -5.76 3.41 -1.69
C GLU A 57 -4.74 2.50 -2.36
N LYS A 58 -4.23 1.50 -1.63
CA LYS A 58 -3.28 0.50 -2.18
C LYS A 58 -3.93 -0.29 -3.33
N LEU A 59 -5.19 -0.73 -3.16
CA LEU A 59 -5.95 -1.42 -4.20
C LEU A 59 -6.23 -0.52 -5.41
N SER A 60 -6.58 0.75 -5.19
CA SER A 60 -6.74 1.73 -6.27
C SER A 60 -5.44 1.89 -7.08
N ILE A 61 -4.29 1.93 -6.42
CA ILE A 61 -2.97 1.98 -7.08
C ILE A 61 -2.73 0.70 -7.89
N MET A 62 -3.00 -0.47 -7.31
CA MET A 62 -2.83 -1.75 -8.00
C MET A 62 -3.72 -1.86 -9.23
N ASN A 63 -5.00 -1.48 -9.12
CA ASN A 63 -5.94 -1.50 -10.22
C ASN A 63 -5.50 -0.54 -11.32
N ALA A 64 -5.09 0.68 -11.00
CA ALA A 64 -4.60 1.63 -12.00
C ALA A 64 -3.39 1.07 -12.78
N ILE A 65 -2.44 0.41 -12.10
CA ILE A 65 -1.28 -0.20 -12.76
C ILE A 65 -1.71 -1.39 -13.63
N GLN A 66 -2.67 -2.21 -13.19
CA GLN A 66 -3.21 -3.30 -14.01
C GLN A 66 -3.88 -2.81 -15.30
N HIS A 67 -4.54 -1.65 -15.26
CA HIS A 67 -5.15 -1.02 -16.44
C HIS A 67 -4.13 -0.28 -17.33
N GLY A 68 -2.82 -0.44 -17.08
CA GLY A 68 -1.75 0.10 -17.92
C GLY A 68 -1.22 1.48 -17.50
N ALA A 69 -1.59 2.00 -16.32
CA ALA A 69 -1.05 3.28 -15.86
C ALA A 69 0.44 3.20 -15.53
N LYS A 70 1.22 4.18 -16.02
CA LYS A 70 2.65 4.31 -15.68
C LYS A 70 2.81 4.65 -14.19
N LYS A 71 3.70 3.93 -13.50
CA LYS A 71 3.96 4.09 -12.05
C LYS A 71 4.41 5.52 -11.68
N SER A 72 5.20 6.16 -12.55
CA SER A 72 5.68 7.54 -12.36
C SER A 72 4.54 8.56 -12.38
N VAL A 73 3.64 8.46 -13.37
CA VAL A 73 2.47 9.34 -13.50
C VAL A 73 1.52 9.13 -12.32
N LEU A 74 1.32 7.88 -11.89
CA LEU A 74 0.46 7.55 -10.76
C LEU A 74 1.02 8.09 -9.43
N ALA A 75 2.33 7.99 -9.22
CA ALA A 75 3.02 8.55 -8.06
C ALA A 75 2.81 10.06 -7.96
N TRP A 76 3.00 10.77 -9.08
CA TRP A 76 2.77 12.21 -9.17
C TRP A 76 1.30 12.58 -8.88
N LYS A 77 0.35 11.90 -9.53
CA LYS A 77 -1.10 12.14 -9.34
C LYS A 77 -1.57 11.92 -7.89
N LYS A 78 -0.97 10.98 -7.17
CA LYS A 78 -1.34 10.64 -5.78
C LYS A 78 -0.51 11.36 -4.73
N GLY A 79 0.49 12.16 -5.13
CA GLY A 79 1.43 12.81 -4.21
C GLY A 79 2.24 11.80 -3.39
N LEU A 80 2.67 10.70 -4.02
CA LEU A 80 3.43 9.63 -3.38
C LEU A 80 4.83 9.54 -3.98
N PRO A 81 5.85 9.17 -3.18
CA PRO A 81 7.16 8.90 -3.74
C PRO A 81 7.10 7.61 -4.57
N LEU A 82 7.82 7.61 -5.69
CA LEU A 82 7.92 6.46 -6.61
C LEU A 82 8.21 5.12 -5.91
N PRO A 83 9.14 5.01 -4.92
CA PRO A 83 9.39 3.75 -4.23
C PRO A 83 8.15 3.22 -3.49
N THR A 84 7.27 4.09 -2.98
CA THR A 84 6.04 3.65 -2.32
C THR A 84 5.09 2.98 -3.32
N VAL A 85 4.93 3.53 -4.52
CA VAL A 85 4.10 2.95 -5.59
C VAL A 85 4.67 1.62 -6.07
N CYS A 86 5.99 1.56 -6.26
CA CYS A 86 6.67 0.31 -6.62
C CYS A 86 6.53 -0.76 -5.54
N GLY A 87 6.71 -0.39 -4.26
CA GLY A 87 6.53 -1.30 -3.13
C GLY A 87 5.09 -1.76 -2.93
N THR A 88 4.11 -0.92 -3.26
CA THR A 88 2.69 -1.35 -3.27
C THR A 88 2.44 -2.38 -4.36
N TRP A 89 3.05 -2.22 -5.53
CA TRP A 89 2.92 -3.18 -6.63
C TRP A 89 3.58 -4.52 -6.31
N THR A 90 4.76 -4.54 -5.70
CA THR A 90 5.43 -5.80 -5.33
C THR A 90 4.66 -6.55 -4.23
N ALA A 91 3.98 -5.83 -3.33
CA ALA A 91 3.15 -6.42 -2.28
C ALA A 91 1.73 -6.82 -2.76
N ARG A 92 1.46 -6.81 -4.07
CA ARG A 92 0.13 -7.09 -4.65
C ARG A 92 -0.45 -8.43 -4.22
N GLU A 93 0.34 -9.51 -4.29
CA GLU A 93 -0.14 -10.86 -3.95
C GLU A 93 -0.64 -10.94 -2.51
N LYS A 94 0.12 -10.36 -1.57
CA LYS A 94 -0.26 -10.29 -0.15
C LYS A 94 -1.52 -9.45 0.06
N ALA A 95 -1.67 -8.36 -0.71
CA ALA A 95 -2.83 -7.48 -0.62
C ALA A 95 -4.12 -8.12 -1.15
N LEU A 96 -4.02 -8.95 -2.20
CA LEU A 96 -5.15 -9.65 -2.79
C LEU A 96 -5.56 -10.87 -1.95
N ASN A 97 -4.59 -11.67 -1.49
CA ASN A 97 -4.86 -12.88 -0.70
C ASN A 97 -5.39 -12.55 0.70
N GLY A 98 -4.96 -11.42 1.28
CA GLY A 98 -5.41 -10.96 2.59
C GLY A 98 -6.66 -10.08 2.55
N ALA A 99 -7.49 -10.17 1.50
CA ALA A 99 -8.65 -9.28 1.27
C ALA A 99 -9.36 -8.91 2.58
N PRO A 100 -9.15 -7.68 3.09
CA PRO A 100 -9.69 -7.32 4.39
C PRO A 100 -11.19 -7.12 4.27
N SER A 101 -11.95 -7.56 5.27
CA SER A 101 -13.34 -7.14 5.46
C SER A 101 -13.48 -5.62 5.60
N ASN A 102 -12.41 -4.93 6.01
CA ASN A 102 -12.37 -3.50 6.25
C ASN A 102 -11.34 -2.79 5.34
N LEU A 103 -11.83 -2.08 4.32
CA LEU A 103 -11.00 -1.36 3.34
C LEU A 103 -10.33 -0.09 3.92
N ASN A 104 -10.89 0.46 5.00
CA ASN A 104 -10.39 1.64 5.69
C ASN A 104 -9.16 1.37 6.55
N CYS A 105 -8.81 0.09 6.76
CA CYS A 105 -7.64 -0.29 7.53
C CYS A 105 -6.34 0.03 6.76
N CYS A 106 -5.28 0.36 7.49
CA CYS A 106 -3.96 0.61 6.89
C CYS A 106 -3.07 -0.64 6.80
N ARG A 107 -3.38 -1.67 7.63
CA ARG A 107 -2.59 -2.90 7.78
C ARG A 107 -3.50 -4.12 7.74
N LEU A 108 -3.03 -5.16 7.05
CA LEU A 108 -3.61 -6.49 7.15
C LEU A 108 -3.17 -7.09 8.48
N ARG A 109 -4.13 -7.33 9.38
CA ARG A 109 -3.90 -8.08 10.62
C ARG A 109 -4.38 -9.50 10.39
N GLY A 110 -3.51 -10.48 10.63
CA GLY A 110 -3.92 -11.86 10.78
C GLY A 110 -4.48 -12.08 12.19
N SER A 111 -5.47 -12.97 12.29
CA SER A 111 -5.94 -13.51 13.56
C SER A 111 -5.16 -14.79 13.88
N SER A 112 -4.82 -15.00 15.14
CA SER A 112 -4.21 -16.26 15.59
C SER A 112 -5.23 -17.41 15.64
N TYR A 113 -6.52 -17.09 15.76
CA TYR A 113 -7.62 -18.04 15.89
C TYR A 113 -8.81 -17.59 15.02
N PRO A 114 -8.72 -17.73 13.69
CA PRO A 114 -9.73 -17.21 12.77
C PRO A 114 -11.10 -17.85 13.00
N ASP A 115 -11.14 -19.16 13.29
CA ASP A 115 -12.39 -19.91 13.47
C ASP A 115 -13.13 -19.46 14.75
N THR A 116 -12.39 -19.24 15.83
CA THR A 116 -12.93 -18.74 17.10
C THR A 116 -13.45 -17.31 16.93
N GLU A 117 -12.71 -16.44 16.25
CA GLU A 117 -13.14 -15.07 15.98
C GLU A 117 -14.41 -15.04 15.12
N GLU A 118 -14.51 -15.89 14.09
CA GLU A 118 -15.71 -15.97 13.27
C GLU A 118 -16.93 -16.45 14.06
N ALA A 119 -16.78 -17.53 14.84
CA ALA A 119 -17.84 -18.05 15.70
C ALA A 119 -18.30 -17.02 16.74
N LEU A 120 -17.34 -16.35 17.39
CA LEU A 120 -17.61 -15.31 18.38
C LEU A 120 -18.32 -14.10 17.75
N MET A 121 -17.95 -13.71 16.52
CA MET A 121 -18.54 -12.55 15.84
C MET A 121 -19.98 -12.77 15.36
N ARG A 122 -20.48 -14.02 15.27
CA ARG A 122 -21.87 -14.29 14.88
C ARG A 122 -22.89 -13.76 15.89
N GLY A 123 -22.64 -13.97 17.19
CA GLY A 123 -23.54 -13.53 18.26
C GLY A 123 -23.75 -12.00 18.29
N PRO A 124 -22.67 -11.20 18.36
CA PRO A 124 -22.75 -9.74 18.34
C PRO A 124 -23.40 -9.17 17.09
N LYS A 125 -23.15 -9.78 15.92
CA LYS A 125 -23.79 -9.36 14.67
C LYS A 125 -25.31 -9.53 14.75
N ASN A 126 -25.77 -10.69 15.25
CA ASN A 126 -27.19 -10.96 15.41
C ASN A 126 -27.85 -10.05 16.45
N ALA A 127 -27.19 -9.80 17.58
CA ALA A 127 -27.68 -8.89 18.61
C ALA A 127 -27.78 -7.45 18.11
N ARG A 128 -26.77 -6.97 17.36
CA ARG A 128 -26.80 -5.63 16.73
C ARG A 128 -27.88 -5.51 15.66
N ALA A 129 -28.21 -6.59 14.96
CA ALA A 129 -29.33 -6.61 14.02
C ALA A 129 -30.70 -6.48 14.70
N GLN A 130 -30.76 -6.72 16.02
CA GLN A 130 -31.94 -6.54 16.87
C GLN A 130 -31.83 -5.26 17.74
N ASP A 131 -30.89 -4.37 17.43
CA ASP A 131 -30.59 -3.15 18.17
C ASP A 131 -30.28 -3.37 19.67
N LEU A 132 -29.80 -4.56 20.03
CA LEU A 132 -29.42 -4.90 21.40
C LEU A 132 -27.97 -4.48 21.69
N PRO A 133 -27.72 -3.77 22.80
CA PRO A 133 -26.35 -3.42 23.19
C PRO A 133 -25.62 -4.67 23.70
N VAL A 134 -24.45 -4.93 23.13
CA VAL A 134 -23.59 -6.05 23.53
C VAL A 134 -22.46 -5.52 24.41
N SER A 135 -22.43 -5.95 25.68
CA SER A 135 -21.34 -5.62 26.60
C SER A 135 -20.06 -6.38 26.26
N GLY A 136 -18.92 -5.71 26.35
CA GLY A 136 -17.61 -6.33 26.12
C GLY A 136 -17.29 -7.46 27.10
N LEU A 137 -17.77 -7.37 28.34
CA LEU A 137 -17.56 -8.41 29.36
C LEU A 137 -18.19 -9.75 28.96
N LEU A 138 -19.40 -9.70 28.38
CA LEU A 138 -20.09 -10.89 27.88
C LEU A 138 -19.32 -11.54 26.72
N LEU A 139 -18.61 -10.76 25.90
CA LEU A 139 -17.80 -11.29 24.83
C LEU A 139 -16.53 -11.94 25.34
N THR A 140 -15.93 -11.39 26.39
CA THR A 140 -14.75 -11.99 27.04
C THR A 140 -15.11 -13.32 27.69
N GLU A 141 -16.25 -13.41 28.38
CA GLU A 141 -16.73 -14.66 28.98
C GLU A 141 -16.99 -15.74 27.93
N LYS A 142 -17.54 -15.38 26.77
CA LYS A 142 -17.81 -16.31 25.65
C LYS A 142 -16.56 -16.73 24.88
N ALA A 143 -15.42 -16.09 25.11
CA ALA A 143 -14.17 -16.34 24.42
C ALA A 143 -13.17 -17.20 25.24
N GLN A 144 -13.50 -17.52 26.49
CA GLN A 144 -12.71 -18.39 27.36
C GLN A 144 -12.80 -19.86 26.98
#